data_AF-A0AAE4QYU9-F1
#
_entry.id   AF-A0AAE4QYU9-F1
#
_cell.length_a   1.000
_cell.length_b   1.000
_cell.length_c   1.000
_cell.angle_alpha   90.00
_cell.angle_beta   90.00
_cell.angle_gamma   90.00
#
_symmetry.space_group_name_H-M   'P 1'
#
loop_
_entity.id
_entity.type
_entity.pdbx_description
1 polymer ?
#
loop_
_entity_poly.entity_id
_entity_poly.type
_entity_poly.pdbx_seq_one_letter_code
_entity_poly.pdbx_strand_id
1 'polypeptide(L)'
;MTPTLGNVAAGRGICRYCHSKFPYDGPATLYLVADRDAVKIGCAKRGGRRIGDHLRRGWQLAWSIDVPTGDIAYNLEQAVIGWWRDELGLAPAYTSDLMPQFGATETAPWEGTPPEAVLACVDQLAKPLSLPNLHPQLTRYLTERPTSVCTPRPQRLPQAVGQLTLPGV
;
A
#
# COMPACT_ATOMS: atom_id res chain seq x y z
N MET A 1 19.31 -14.38 -10.97
CA MET A 1 18.39 -14.59 -12.12
C MET A 1 18.88 -13.76 -13.28
N THR A 2 19.15 -14.36 -14.44
CA THR A 2 19.75 -13.68 -15.61
C THR A 2 18.68 -13.44 -16.68
N PRO A 3 18.48 -12.21 -17.16
CA PRO A 3 17.46 -11.92 -18.16
C PRO A 3 17.89 -12.40 -19.57
N THR A 4 16.93 -12.83 -20.37
CA THR A 4 17.11 -13.16 -21.80
C THR A 4 16.61 -12.03 -22.70
N LEU A 5 17.28 -11.85 -23.85
CA LEU A 5 17.06 -10.74 -24.78
C LEU A 5 15.60 -10.61 -25.29
N GLY A 6 14.92 -11.75 -25.47
CA GLY A 6 13.51 -11.79 -25.91
C GLY A 6 12.52 -11.18 -24.90
N ASN A 7 12.79 -11.30 -23.59
CA ASN A 7 11.96 -10.69 -22.56
C ASN A 7 12.12 -9.17 -22.54
N VAL A 8 13.33 -8.67 -22.79
CA VAL A 8 13.62 -7.23 -22.90
C VAL A 8 12.93 -6.62 -24.12
N ALA A 9 13.01 -7.28 -25.28
CA ALA A 9 12.39 -6.82 -26.52
C ALA A 9 10.84 -6.78 -26.45
N ALA A 10 10.23 -7.70 -25.69
CA ALA A 10 8.79 -7.72 -25.46
C ALA A 10 8.30 -6.76 -24.36
N GLY A 11 9.21 -5.96 -23.75
CA GLY A 11 8.91 -5.12 -22.59
C GLY A 11 8.56 -5.90 -21.32
N ARG A 12 8.72 -7.22 -21.32
CA ARG A 12 8.47 -8.15 -20.20
C ARG A 12 9.75 -8.47 -19.41
N GLY A 13 10.81 -7.69 -19.65
CA GLY A 13 12.10 -7.84 -19.00
C GLY A 13 12.04 -7.31 -17.58
N ILE A 14 12.57 -8.11 -16.65
CA ILE A 14 12.73 -7.95 -15.19
C ILE A 14 13.34 -6.60 -14.70
N CYS A 15 13.59 -5.65 -15.58
CA CYS A 15 13.96 -4.29 -15.21
C CYS A 15 12.77 -3.62 -14.49
N ARG A 16 12.90 -3.47 -13.16
CA ARG A 16 11.96 -2.76 -12.27
C ARG A 16 11.54 -1.38 -12.83
N TYR A 17 12.45 -0.72 -13.54
CA TYR A 17 12.27 0.58 -14.16
C TYR A 17 11.54 0.53 -15.51
N CYS A 18 11.61 -0.58 -16.24
CA CYS A 18 11.24 -0.65 -17.65
C CYS A 18 9.78 -1.11 -17.90
N HIS A 19 9.10 -1.68 -16.90
CA HIS A 19 7.69 -2.13 -17.02
C HIS A 19 6.80 -1.79 -15.82
N SER A 20 7.19 -0.83 -14.99
CA SER A 20 6.37 -0.42 -13.85
C SER A 20 5.49 0.78 -14.18
N LYS A 21 4.23 0.75 -13.72
CA LYS A 21 3.33 1.91 -13.78
C LYS A 21 3.69 3.02 -12.76
N PHE A 22 4.72 2.77 -11.93
CA PHE A 22 5.18 3.65 -10.86
C PHE A 22 6.52 4.29 -11.28
N PRO A 23 6.64 5.63 -11.24
CA PRO A 23 7.87 6.31 -11.68
C PRO A 23 8.94 6.21 -10.60
N TYR A 24 9.86 5.26 -10.73
CA TYR A 24 10.96 5.07 -9.77
C TYR A 24 12.00 6.20 -9.82
N ASP A 25 12.16 6.84 -10.97
CA ASP A 25 13.10 7.95 -11.19
C ASP A 25 12.48 9.33 -10.90
N GLY A 26 11.16 9.44 -10.93
CA GLY A 26 10.44 10.71 -10.78
C GLY A 26 9.93 10.99 -9.35
N PRO A 27 9.45 12.22 -9.10
CA PRO A 27 8.88 12.61 -7.81
C PRO A 27 7.74 11.70 -7.35
N ALA A 28 7.85 11.28 -6.09
CA ALA A 28 6.91 10.36 -5.48
C ALA A 28 6.46 10.83 -4.10
N THR A 29 5.47 10.14 -3.58
CA THR A 29 4.91 10.34 -2.25
C THR A 29 4.87 8.98 -1.56
N LEU A 30 5.54 8.86 -0.42
CA LEU A 30 5.34 7.79 0.54
C LEU A 30 4.16 8.18 1.43
N TYR A 31 3.25 7.26 1.72
CA TYR A 31 2.09 7.57 2.54
C TYR A 31 1.70 6.38 3.40
N LEU A 32 1.07 6.70 4.53
CA LEU A 32 0.40 5.74 5.39
C LEU A 32 -1.09 6.07 5.43
N VAL A 33 -1.90 5.08 5.12
CA VAL A 33 -3.34 5.13 5.36
C VAL A 33 -3.70 4.17 6.49
N ALA A 34 -4.77 4.46 7.20
CA ALA A 34 -5.27 3.64 8.30
C ALA A 34 -6.79 3.51 8.24
N ASP A 35 -7.30 2.44 8.82
CA ASP A 35 -8.70 2.30 9.16
C ASP A 35 -8.80 1.88 10.63
N ARG A 36 -9.96 1.36 11.05
CA ARG A 36 -10.13 0.91 12.43
C ARG A 36 -9.17 -0.22 12.81
N ASP A 37 -8.86 -1.16 11.93
CA ASP A 37 -8.18 -2.40 12.32
C ASP A 37 -6.72 -2.43 11.89
N ALA A 38 -6.36 -1.66 10.85
CA ALA A 38 -5.06 -1.75 10.22
C ALA A 38 -4.47 -0.40 9.81
N VAL A 39 -3.15 -0.42 9.65
CA VAL A 39 -2.39 0.56 8.88
C VAL A 39 -1.89 -0.07 7.58
N LYS A 40 -1.68 0.76 6.57
CA LYS A 40 -1.16 0.37 5.26
C LYS A 40 -0.15 1.39 4.77
N ILE A 41 1.08 0.94 4.53
CA ILE A 41 2.12 1.74 3.90
C ILE A 41 2.00 1.61 2.38
N GLY A 42 2.31 2.69 1.66
CA GLY A 42 2.29 2.69 0.21
C GLY A 42 3.10 3.82 -0.40
N CYS A 43 3.53 3.63 -1.63
CA CYS A 43 4.10 4.68 -2.47
C CYS A 43 3.24 5.00 -3.70
N ALA A 44 3.20 6.26 -4.09
CA ALA A 44 2.49 6.74 -5.28
C ALA A 44 3.29 7.83 -6.02
N LYS A 45 3.02 7.99 -7.32
CA LYS A 45 3.44 9.19 -8.05
C LYS A 45 2.85 10.42 -7.36
N ARG A 46 3.64 11.48 -7.20
CA ARG A 46 3.17 12.74 -6.62
C ARG A 46 1.95 13.28 -7.39
N GLY A 47 0.89 13.65 -6.65
CA GLY A 47 -0.39 14.08 -7.23
C GLY A 47 -1.19 12.99 -7.96
N GLY A 48 -0.81 11.72 -7.82
CA GLY A 48 -1.51 10.59 -8.40
C GLY A 48 -2.83 10.25 -7.70
N ARG A 49 -3.62 9.37 -8.31
CA ARG A 49 -4.95 8.98 -7.80
C ARG A 49 -4.93 7.97 -6.64
N ARG A 50 -3.78 7.33 -6.38
CA ARG A 50 -3.71 6.16 -5.48
C ARG A 50 -4.20 6.46 -4.06
N ILE A 51 -3.80 7.60 -3.49
CA ILE A 51 -4.28 8.04 -2.17
C ILE A 51 -5.80 8.27 -2.21
N GLY A 52 -6.31 9.00 -3.20
CA GLY A 52 -7.75 9.22 -3.38
C GLY A 52 -8.56 7.93 -3.58
N ASP A 53 -7.99 6.93 -4.25
CA ASP A 53 -8.61 5.61 -4.42
C ASP A 53 -8.72 4.85 -3.08
N HIS A 54 -7.73 4.98 -2.19
CA HIS A 54 -7.80 4.44 -0.84
C HIS A 54 -8.87 5.16 0.00
N LEU A 55 -8.89 6.51 -0.04
CA LEU A 55 -9.86 7.31 0.70
C LEU A 55 -11.31 6.95 0.32
N ARG A 56 -11.59 6.80 -0.98
CA ARG A 56 -12.92 6.37 -1.47
C ARG A 56 -13.34 4.97 -1.00
N ARG A 57 -12.42 4.16 -0.48
CA ARG A 57 -12.66 2.80 0.03
C ARG A 57 -12.73 2.74 1.55
N GLY A 58 -12.77 3.89 2.22
CA GLY A 58 -12.92 3.98 3.67
C GLY A 58 -11.59 4.03 4.43
N TRP A 59 -10.45 3.99 3.75
CA TRP A 59 -9.17 4.30 4.37
C TRP A 59 -9.09 5.78 4.71
N GLN A 60 -8.35 6.12 5.76
CA GLN A 60 -8.06 7.48 6.16
C GLN A 60 -6.57 7.74 5.97
N LEU A 61 -6.19 8.87 5.38
CA LEU A 61 -4.77 9.24 5.29
C LEU A 61 -4.29 9.61 6.69
N ALA A 62 -3.27 8.92 7.21
CA ALA A 62 -2.64 9.26 8.48
C ALA A 62 -1.55 10.31 8.28
N TRP A 63 -0.65 10.06 7.33
CA TRP A 63 0.38 10.99 6.90
C TRP A 63 0.90 10.68 5.49
N SER A 64 1.57 11.65 4.89
CA SER A 64 2.31 11.47 3.63
C SER A 64 3.58 12.31 3.59
N ILE A 65 4.61 11.82 2.91
CA ILE A 65 5.91 12.46 2.75
C ILE A 65 6.24 12.48 1.27
N ASP A 66 6.46 13.67 0.74
CA ASP A 66 6.96 13.84 -0.61
C ASP A 66 8.47 13.58 -0.65
N VAL A 67 8.89 12.72 -1.57
CA VAL A 67 10.31 12.37 -1.76
C VAL A 67 10.77 12.67 -3.19
N PRO A 68 12.08 12.88 -3.42
CA PRO A 68 12.61 13.24 -4.73
C PRO A 68 12.37 12.18 -5.80
N THR A 69 12.46 10.90 -5.44
CA THR A 69 12.35 9.78 -6.40
C THR A 69 11.43 8.68 -5.86
N GLY A 70 10.79 7.95 -6.78
CA GLY A 70 10.04 6.75 -6.44
C GLY A 70 10.89 5.64 -5.85
N ASP A 71 12.18 5.56 -6.20
CA ASP A 71 13.12 4.59 -5.62
C ASP A 71 13.25 4.80 -4.11
N ILE A 72 13.39 6.06 -3.65
CA ILE A 72 13.40 6.39 -2.23
C ILE A 72 12.08 5.97 -1.56
N ALA A 73 10.94 6.32 -2.16
CA ALA A 73 9.62 5.96 -1.61
C ALA A 73 9.48 4.43 -1.47
N TYR A 74 9.89 3.71 -2.51
CA TYR A 74 9.79 2.26 -2.54
C TYR A 74 10.74 1.61 -1.53
N ASN A 75 11.99 2.06 -1.43
CA ASN A 75 12.95 1.50 -0.48
C ASN A 75 12.49 1.72 0.98
N LEU A 76 11.94 2.90 1.30
CA LEU A 76 11.34 3.15 2.62
C LEU A 76 10.11 2.28 2.86
N GLU A 77 9.23 2.11 1.88
CA GLU A 77 8.07 1.21 1.96
C GLU A 77 8.50 -0.24 2.26
N GLN A 78 9.50 -0.76 1.54
CA GLN A 78 10.00 -2.12 1.77
C GLN A 78 10.70 -2.26 3.12
N ALA A 79 11.44 -1.24 3.57
CA ALA A 79 12.09 -1.25 4.87
C ALA A 79 11.06 -1.28 6.01
N VAL A 80 9.97 -0.51 5.91
CA VAL A 80 8.85 -0.56 6.87
C VAL A 80 8.18 -1.94 6.86
N ILE A 81 7.98 -2.53 5.68
CA ILE A 81 7.42 -3.89 5.58
C ILE A 81 8.37 -4.91 6.22
N GLY A 82 9.67 -4.83 5.96
CA GLY A 82 10.68 -5.69 6.60
C GLY A 82 10.65 -5.54 8.11
N TRP A 83 10.62 -4.31 8.62
CA TRP A 83 10.45 -4.05 10.06
C TRP A 83 9.19 -4.71 10.63
N TRP A 84 8.04 -4.60 9.96
CA TRP A 84 6.82 -5.26 10.40
C TRP A 84 6.92 -6.79 10.44
N ARG A 85 7.50 -7.40 9.41
CA ARG A 85 7.53 -8.87 9.25
C ARG A 85 8.65 -9.53 10.03
N ASP A 86 9.84 -8.99 9.90
CA ASP A 86 11.07 -9.64 10.32
C ASP A 86 11.46 -9.23 11.74
N GLU A 87 11.24 -7.95 12.11
CA GLU A 87 11.60 -7.46 13.44
C GLU A 87 10.44 -7.56 14.44
N LEU A 88 9.23 -7.19 14.04
CA LEU A 88 8.06 -7.23 14.93
C LEU A 88 7.23 -8.53 14.82
N GLY A 89 7.48 -9.37 13.83
CA GLY A 89 6.75 -10.62 13.63
C GLY A 89 5.26 -10.45 13.34
N LEU A 90 4.85 -9.27 12.86
CA LEU A 90 3.44 -8.97 12.59
C LEU A 90 3.02 -9.61 11.27
N ALA A 91 1.86 -10.24 11.25
CA ALA A 91 1.24 -10.71 10.01
C ALA A 91 0.58 -9.53 9.25
N PRO A 92 0.36 -9.66 7.93
CA PRO A 92 -0.56 -8.81 7.20
C PRO A 92 -1.93 -8.73 7.89
N ALA A 93 -2.47 -7.53 8.09
CA ALA A 93 -3.77 -7.35 8.74
C ALA A 93 -4.95 -7.80 7.86
N TYR A 94 -4.77 -7.75 6.53
CA TYR A 94 -5.74 -8.23 5.56
C TYR A 94 -5.18 -9.36 4.71
N THR A 95 -6.06 -10.31 4.34
CA THR A 95 -5.74 -11.33 3.34
C THR A 95 -5.93 -10.79 1.93
N SER A 96 -5.33 -11.46 0.94
CA SER A 96 -5.54 -11.17 -0.48
C SER A 96 -7.02 -11.20 -0.89
N ASP A 97 -7.84 -12.02 -0.24
CA ASP A 97 -9.26 -12.15 -0.53
C ASP A 97 -10.05 -10.91 -0.08
N LEU A 98 -9.58 -10.24 0.97
CA LEU A 98 -10.11 -8.96 1.44
C LEU A 98 -9.53 -7.76 0.65
N MET A 99 -8.44 -7.97 -0.10
CA MET A 99 -7.79 -6.96 -0.93
C MET A 99 -7.52 -7.43 -2.38
N PRO A 100 -8.58 -7.63 -3.22
CA PRO A 100 -8.45 -8.12 -4.59
C PRO A 100 -7.69 -7.18 -5.55
N GLN A 101 -7.29 -5.99 -5.09
CA GLN A 101 -6.45 -5.04 -5.80
C GLN A 101 -4.95 -5.14 -5.44
N PHE A 102 -4.54 -6.25 -4.79
CA PHE A 102 -3.18 -6.50 -4.29
C PHE A 102 -2.77 -5.53 -3.16
N GLY A 103 -1.64 -5.81 -2.50
CA GLY A 103 -1.09 -4.97 -1.43
C GLY A 103 -1.52 -5.36 -0.01
N ALA A 104 -2.02 -6.58 0.19
CA ALA A 104 -2.28 -7.15 1.51
C ALA A 104 -1.00 -7.21 2.37
N THR A 105 0.13 -7.59 1.76
CA THR A 105 1.44 -7.68 2.42
C THR A 105 1.96 -6.34 2.96
N GLU A 106 1.43 -5.22 2.46
CA GLU A 106 1.79 -3.86 2.85
C GLU A 106 0.90 -3.33 4.00
N THR A 107 0.25 -4.22 4.77
CA THR A 107 -0.66 -3.85 5.88
C THR A 107 -0.19 -4.41 7.22
N ALA A 108 -0.42 -3.72 8.33
CA ALA A 108 -0.14 -4.24 9.67
C ALA A 108 -1.28 -3.88 10.63
N PRO A 109 -1.50 -4.65 11.71
CA PRO A 109 -2.53 -4.33 12.69
C PRO A 109 -2.26 -2.99 13.37
N TRP A 110 -3.30 -2.17 13.56
CA TRP A 110 -3.17 -0.89 14.25
C TRP A 110 -2.52 -1.05 15.64
N GLU A 111 -2.95 -2.05 16.40
CA GLU A 111 -2.46 -2.31 17.76
C GLU A 111 -0.97 -2.64 17.82
N GLY A 112 -0.42 -3.22 16.75
CA GLY A 112 1.00 -3.59 16.69
C GLY A 112 1.87 -2.41 16.27
N THR A 113 1.38 -1.55 15.38
CA THR A 113 2.11 -0.39 14.86
C THR A 113 1.17 0.76 14.54
N PRO A 114 0.90 1.66 15.50
CA PRO A 114 0.07 2.82 15.24
C PRO A 114 0.84 3.83 14.34
N PRO A 115 0.13 4.73 13.63
CA PRO A 115 0.72 5.57 12.59
C PRO A 115 1.94 6.41 13.01
N GLU A 116 1.98 6.88 14.25
CA GLU A 116 3.09 7.61 14.85
C GLU A 116 4.36 6.75 14.99
N ALA A 117 4.20 5.46 15.34
CA ALA A 117 5.32 4.53 15.44
C ALA A 117 5.90 4.24 14.05
N VAL A 118 5.04 4.10 13.04
CA VAL A 118 5.48 3.91 11.65
C VAL A 118 6.20 5.17 11.14
N LEU A 119 5.70 6.37 11.45
CA LEU A 119 6.36 7.63 11.08
C LEU A 119 7.75 7.76 11.74
N ALA A 120 7.86 7.40 13.03
CA ALA A 120 9.13 7.40 13.74
C ALA A 120 10.13 6.39 13.14
N CYS A 121 9.66 5.20 12.74
CA CYS A 121 10.47 4.23 12.02
C CYS A 121 10.99 4.81 10.69
N VAL A 122 10.12 5.45 9.90
CA VAL A 122 10.51 6.11 8.64
C VAL A 122 11.55 7.20 8.86
N ASP A 123 11.39 8.03 9.90
CA ASP A 123 12.38 9.07 10.26
C ASP A 123 13.75 8.45 10.60
N GLN A 124 13.77 7.35 11.35
CA GLN A 124 15.00 6.62 11.66
C GLN A 124 15.65 6.04 10.40
N LEU A 125 14.87 5.44 9.50
CA LEU A 125 15.35 4.86 8.24
C LEU A 125 15.85 5.92 7.25
N ALA A 126 15.33 7.15 7.31
CA ALA A 126 15.72 8.24 6.44
C ALA A 126 17.06 8.89 6.82
N LYS A 127 17.45 8.85 8.10
CA LYS A 127 18.68 9.49 8.60
C LYS A 127 19.96 8.99 7.90
N PRO A 128 20.21 7.67 7.74
CA PRO A 128 21.39 7.17 7.04
C PRO A 128 21.43 7.55 5.56
N LEU A 129 20.26 7.75 4.95
CA LEU A 129 20.13 8.06 3.52
C LEU A 129 20.42 9.55 3.22
N SER A 130 20.72 10.36 4.23
CA SER A 130 20.96 11.81 4.11
C SER A 130 19.85 12.53 3.31
N LEU A 131 18.62 12.02 3.40
CA LEU A 131 17.47 12.64 2.73
C LEU A 131 17.21 13.98 3.41
N PRO A 132 17.18 15.10 2.66
CA PRO A 132 16.92 16.41 3.25
C PRO A 132 15.54 16.38 3.91
N ASN A 133 15.48 16.91 5.14
CA ASN A 133 14.31 17.09 6.00
C ASN A 133 13.00 16.58 5.38
N LEU A 134 12.66 15.32 5.67
CA LEU A 134 11.35 14.81 5.32
C LEU A 134 10.31 15.69 6.01
N HIS A 135 9.45 16.32 5.23
CA HIS A 135 8.35 17.15 5.73
C HIS A 135 7.05 16.36 5.64
N PRO A 136 6.69 15.60 6.69
CA PRO A 136 5.44 14.86 6.68
C PRO A 136 4.26 15.81 6.72
N GLN A 137 3.32 15.59 5.81
CA GLN A 137 1.97 16.14 5.90
C GLN A 137 1.18 15.23 6.83
N LEU A 138 0.81 15.77 7.99
CA LEU A 138 0.14 15.03 9.05
C LEU A 138 -1.37 15.29 9.01
N THR A 139 -2.13 14.32 9.48
CA THR A 139 -3.57 14.47 9.72
C THR A 139 -3.89 14.08 11.16
N ARG A 140 -5.15 14.28 11.56
CA ARG A 140 -5.66 13.78 12.86
C ARG A 140 -5.44 12.27 13.05
N TYR A 141 -5.45 11.49 11.97
CA TYR A 141 -5.31 10.04 12.02
C TYR A 141 -3.87 9.57 12.28
N LEU A 142 -2.94 10.51 12.50
CA LEU A 142 -1.64 10.18 13.09
C LEU A 142 -1.79 9.60 14.50
N THR A 143 -2.72 10.12 15.29
CA THR A 143 -2.93 9.72 16.70
C THR A 143 -4.36 9.26 16.96
N GLU A 144 -5.32 9.71 16.16
CA GLU A 144 -6.71 9.31 16.30
C GLU A 144 -7.02 8.07 15.46
N ARG A 145 -7.45 7.01 16.12
CA ARG A 145 -7.85 5.78 15.44
C ARG A 145 -9.18 5.97 14.68
N PRO A 146 -9.25 5.63 13.38
CA PRO A 146 -10.52 5.61 12.65
C PRO A 146 -11.52 4.64 13.30
N THR A 147 -12.81 4.96 13.23
CA THR A 147 -13.88 4.07 13.75
C THR A 147 -14.45 3.13 12.71
N SER A 148 -14.25 3.43 11.43
CA SER A 148 -14.73 2.63 10.30
C SER A 148 -13.65 1.69 9.79
N VAL A 149 -14.06 0.48 9.43
CA VAL A 149 -13.21 -0.45 8.66
C VAL A 149 -13.30 -0.06 7.19
N CYS A 150 -12.19 -0.17 6.46
CA CYS A 150 -12.24 -0.02 5.02
C CYS A 150 -13.18 -1.07 4.43
N THR A 151 -13.96 -0.71 3.42
CA THR A 151 -14.82 -1.67 2.73
C THR A 151 -13.97 -2.48 1.75
N PRO A 152 -13.82 -3.82 1.92
CA PRO A 152 -13.45 -4.67 0.81
C PRO A 152 -14.50 -4.51 -0.28
N ARG A 153 -14.12 -4.62 -1.54
CA ARG A 153 -15.11 -4.65 -2.64
C ARG A 153 -16.15 -5.72 -2.28
N PRO A 154 -17.47 -5.46 -2.36
CA PRO A 154 -18.44 -6.52 -2.17
C PRO A 154 -18.08 -7.66 -3.12
N GLN A 155 -17.88 -8.85 -2.57
CA GLN A 155 -17.74 -10.05 -3.38
C GLN A 155 -18.95 -10.05 -4.31
N ARG A 156 -18.73 -10.16 -5.62
CA ARG A 156 -19.84 -10.51 -6.50
C ARG A 156 -20.31 -11.87 -5.99
N LEU A 157 -21.44 -11.88 -5.28
CA LEU A 157 -22.18 -13.11 -5.04
C LEU A 157 -22.29 -13.82 -6.40
N PRO A 158 -21.99 -15.12 -6.48
CA PRO A 158 -22.28 -15.88 -7.69
C PRO A 158 -23.74 -15.61 -8.03
N GLN A 159 -24.00 -15.14 -9.25
CA GLN A 159 -25.39 -15.03 -9.70
C GLN A 159 -25.97 -16.43 -9.59
N ALA A 160 -26.94 -16.61 -8.70
CA ALA A 160 -27.72 -17.83 -8.67
C ALA A 160 -28.32 -17.99 -10.07
N VAL A 161 -27.84 -18.99 -10.81
CA VAL A 161 -28.45 -19.44 -12.05
C VAL A 161 -29.79 -20.05 -11.63
N GLY A 162 -30.79 -19.19 -11.51
CA GLY A 162 -32.17 -19.59 -11.35
C GLY A 162 -32.69 -20.07 -12.69
N GLN A 163 -32.64 -21.38 -12.93
CA GLN A 163 -33.52 -22.02 -13.90
C GLN A 163 -34.60 -22.77 -13.13
N LEU A 164 -35.64 -22.02 -12.79
CA LEU A 164 -36.96 -22.57 -12.47
C LEU A 164 -37.58 -23.02 -13.79
N THR A 165 -37.62 -24.33 -14.03
CA THR A 165 -38.57 -24.93 -14.98
C THR A 165 -39.10 -26.22 -14.41
N LEU A 166 -40.30 -26.16 -13.85
CA LEU A 166 -41.36 -27.19 -13.86
C LEU A 166 -42.69 -26.44 -13.56
N PRO A 167 -43.88 -26.97 -13.91
CA PRO A 167 -44.22 -28.10 -14.77
C PRO A 167 -45.24 -27.73 -15.88
N GLY A 168 -45.39 -28.57 -16.91
CA GLY A 168 -46.42 -28.42 -17.94
C GLY A 168 -46.85 -29.79 -18.46
N VAL A 169 -48.09 -30.12 -18.10
CA VAL A 169 -48.93 -31.31 -18.36
C VAL A 169 -48.72 -32.01 -19.70
#